data_AF-A0A9E6JMX9-F1
#
_entry.id   AF-A0A9E6JMX9-F1
#
_cell.length_a   1.000
_cell.length_b   1.000
_cell.length_c   1.000
_cell.angle_alpha   90.00
_cell.angle_beta   90.00
_cell.angle_gamma   90.00
#
_symmetry.space_group_name_H-M   'P 1'
#
loop_
_entity.id
_entity.type
_entity.pdbx_description
1 polymer ?
#
loop_
_entity_poly.entity_id
_entity_poly.type
_entity_poly.pdbx_seq_one_letter_code
_entity_poly.pdbx_strand_id
1 'polypeptide(L)'
;MNLPPLPPLDLHTLAFVLGLGSVLQVLALYGQYRSNASRAGLGSWTLGSLALVLAFAANALRGVPALSPYAIVANNVLFMAGAALNYVGVLKFFDRKPPAAVLG
;
A
#
# COMPACT_ATOMS: atom_id res chain seq x y z
N MET A 1 -38.42 9.10 -10.26
CA MET A 1 -37.34 8.87 -11.24
C MET A 1 -36.49 7.74 -10.69
N ASN A 2 -36.69 6.50 -11.14
CA ASN A 2 -35.91 5.35 -10.69
C ASN A 2 -34.64 5.29 -11.55
N LEU A 3 -33.50 5.62 -10.95
CA LEU A 3 -32.21 5.41 -11.62
C LEU A 3 -31.96 3.91 -11.73
N PRO A 4 -31.42 3.42 -12.86
CA PRO A 4 -31.00 2.03 -12.97
C PRO A 4 -29.94 1.72 -11.89
N PRO A 5 -29.94 0.52 -11.31
CA PRO A 5 -28.92 0.14 -10.33
C PRO A 5 -27.54 0.24 -10.98
N LEU A 6 -26.61 0.91 -10.30
CA LEU A 6 -25.22 0.96 -10.72
C LEU A 6 -24.67 -0.47 -10.73
N PRO A 7 -23.85 -0.84 -11.74
CA PRO A 7 -23.20 -2.15 -11.73
C PRO A 7 -22.36 -2.30 -10.45
N PRO A 8 -22.40 -3.45 -9.78
CA PRO A 8 -21.61 -3.69 -8.58
C PRO A 8 -20.12 -3.50 -8.91
N LEU A 9 -19.41 -2.82 -8.02
CA LEU A 9 -18.00 -2.51 -8.20
C LEU A 9 -17.19 -3.81 -8.09
N ASP A 10 -16.73 -4.31 -9.23
CA ASP A 10 -16.01 -5.59 -9.28
C ASP A 10 -14.64 -5.49 -8.58
N LEU A 11 -14.26 -6.58 -7.91
CA LEU A 11 -13.04 -6.65 -7.11
C LEU A 11 -11.78 -6.41 -7.96
N HIS A 12 -11.79 -6.83 -9.23
CA HIS A 12 -10.67 -6.59 -10.13
C HIS A 12 -10.51 -5.10 -10.44
N THR A 13 -11.62 -4.41 -10.69
CA THR A 13 -11.64 -2.96 -10.90
C THR A 13 -11.12 -2.22 -9.67
N LEU A 14 -11.57 -2.63 -8.48
CA LEU A 14 -11.11 -2.03 -7.22
C LEU A 14 -9.61 -2.23 -7.02
N ALA A 15 -9.12 -3.46 -7.19
CA ALA A 15 -7.70 -3.77 -7.03
C ALA A 15 -6.83 -2.99 -8.03
N PHE A 16 -7.30 -2.84 -9.27
CA PHE A 16 -6.61 -2.06 -10.29
C PHE A 16 -6.52 -0.56 -9.93
N VAL A 17 -7.65 0.06 -9.56
CA VAL A 17 -7.69 1.48 -9.20
C VAL A 17 -6.84 1.76 -7.95
N LEU A 18 -6.91 0.89 -6.93
CA LEU A 18 -6.08 1.02 -5.74
C LEU A 18 -4.59 0.82 -6.05
N GLY A 19 -4.24 -0.12 -6.94
CA GLY A 19 -2.87 -0.32 -7.41
C GLY A 19 -2.32 0.92 -8.11
N LEU A 20 -3.09 1.50 -9.05
CA LEU A 20 -2.72 2.74 -9.74
C LEU A 20 -2.56 3.91 -8.76
N GLY A 21 -3.51 4.06 -7.84
CA GLY A 21 -3.43 5.08 -6.78
C GLY A 21 -2.17 4.92 -5.93
N SER A 22 -1.80 3.68 -5.59
CA SER A 22 -0.58 3.39 -4.82
C SER A 22 0.68 3.78 -5.60
N VAL A 23 0.73 3.55 -6.91
CA VAL A 23 1.86 3.97 -7.77
C VAL A 23 1.99 5.50 -7.77
N LEU A 24 0.89 6.22 -7.98
CA LEU A 24 0.89 7.68 -7.92
C LEU A 24 1.33 8.20 -6.56
N GLN A 25 0.91 7.52 -5.48
CA GLN A 25 1.31 7.86 -4.12
C GLN A 25 2.82 7.66 -3.90
N VAL A 26 3.40 6.58 -4.40
CA VAL A 26 4.87 6.37 -4.39
C VAL A 26 5.59 7.51 -5.10
N LEU A 27 5.14 7.88 -6.31
CA LEU A 27 5.77 8.94 -7.09
C LEU A 27 5.70 10.29 -6.37
N ALA A 28 4.53 10.64 -5.83
CA ALA A 28 4.33 11.89 -5.10
C ALA A 28 5.17 11.96 -3.82
N LEU A 29 5.18 10.89 -3.02
CA LEU A 29 5.95 10.82 -1.77
C LEU A 29 7.46 10.77 -2.04
N TYR A 30 7.89 10.06 -3.09
CA TYR A 30 9.28 10.04 -3.50
C TYR A 30 9.76 11.41 -3.98
N GLY A 31 8.94 12.12 -4.77
CA GLY A 31 9.21 13.51 -5.16
C GLY A 31 9.34 14.43 -3.94
N GLN A 32 8.41 14.32 -2.98
CA GLN A 32 8.49 15.09 -1.73
C GLN A 32 9.71 14.70 -0.88
N TYR A 33 10.06 13.42 -0.81
CA TYR A 33 11.22 12.93 -0.08
C TYR A 33 12.53 13.49 -0.65
N ARG A 34 12.63 13.58 -1.99
CA ARG A 34 13.80 14.16 -2.67
C ARG A 34 13.92 15.66 -2.44
N SER A 35 12.79 16.38 -2.42
CA SER A 35 12.78 17.85 -2.28
C SER A 35 12.84 18.32 -0.81
N ASN A 36 12.30 17.53 0.13
CA ASN A 36 12.16 17.88 1.55
C ASN A 36 12.46 16.68 2.46
N ALA A 37 13.66 16.12 2.33
CA ALA A 37 14.13 14.97 3.12
C ALA A 37 14.09 15.18 4.64
N SER A 38 13.95 16.43 5.12
CA SER A 38 13.94 16.76 6.55
C SER A 38 12.62 16.46 7.27
N ARG A 39 11.53 16.18 6.56
CA ARG A 39 10.26 15.84 7.19
C ARG A 39 10.25 14.38 7.63
N ALA A 40 10.19 14.17 8.94
CA ALA A 40 10.09 12.85 9.54
C ALA A 40 8.87 12.07 8.99
N GLY A 41 9.05 10.78 8.73
CA GLY A 41 7.98 9.88 8.29
C GLY A 41 7.84 9.67 6.78
N LEU A 42 8.29 10.61 5.93
CA LEU A 42 8.13 10.47 4.47
C LEU A 42 8.77 9.20 3.91
N GLY A 43 9.98 8.85 4.35
CA GLY A 43 10.64 7.62 3.88
C GLY A 43 9.84 6.35 4.22
N SER A 44 9.22 6.31 5.41
CA SER A 44 8.36 5.19 5.82
C SER A 44 7.06 5.14 5.01
N TRP A 45 6.46 6.28 4.67
CA TRP A 45 5.32 6.31 3.75
C TRP A 45 5.68 5.87 2.34
N THR A 46 6.82 6.32 1.79
CA THR A 46 7.26 5.90 0.44
C THR A 46 7.47 4.39 0.37
N LEU A 47 8.14 3.81 1.36
CA LEU A 47 8.33 2.36 1.43
C LEU A 47 7.01 1.61 1.66
N GLY A 48 6.12 2.16 2.48
CA GLY A 48 4.79 1.59 2.72
C GLY A 48 3.94 1.56 1.45
N SER A 49 3.85 2.68 0.72
CA SER A 49 3.17 2.74 -0.58
C SER A 49 3.82 1.83 -1.62
N LEU A 50 5.15 1.70 -1.63
CA LEU A 50 5.84 0.76 -2.53
C LEU A 50 5.49 -0.69 -2.22
N ALA A 51 5.43 -1.06 -0.94
CA ALA A 51 4.99 -2.39 -0.52
C ALA A 51 3.55 -2.67 -0.98
N LEU A 52 2.64 -1.69 -0.91
CA LEU A 52 1.28 -1.83 -1.42
C LEU A 52 1.24 -2.03 -2.95
N VAL A 53 2.04 -1.29 -3.72
CA VAL A 53 2.17 -1.51 -5.17
C VAL A 53 2.60 -2.95 -5.47
N LEU A 54 3.62 -3.43 -4.78
CA LEU A 54 4.11 -4.80 -4.93
C LEU A 54 3.04 -5.82 -4.47
N ALA A 55 2.26 -5.51 -3.44
CA ALA A 55 1.17 -6.36 -3.01
C ALA A 55 0.12 -6.50 -4.12
N PHE A 56 -0.31 -5.39 -4.74
CA PHE A 56 -1.25 -5.44 -5.87
C PHE A 56 -0.69 -6.19 -7.08
N ALA A 57 0.61 -6.03 -7.37
CA ALA A 57 1.28 -6.83 -8.40
C ALA A 57 1.24 -8.33 -8.08
N ALA A 58 1.55 -8.71 -6.84
CA ALA A 58 1.43 -10.10 -6.37
C ALA A 58 -0.03 -10.60 -6.43
N ASN A 59 -1.02 -9.75 -6.15
CA ASN A 59 -2.43 -10.13 -6.29
C ASN A 59 -2.78 -10.48 -7.73
N ALA A 60 -2.28 -9.72 -8.71
CA ALA A 60 -2.51 -10.00 -10.13
C ALA A 60 -1.89 -11.35 -10.56
N LEU A 61 -0.77 -11.76 -9.96
CA LEU A 61 -0.11 -13.03 -10.24
C LEU A 61 -0.85 -14.26 -9.66
N ARG A 62 -1.84 -14.07 -8.78
CA ARG A 62 -2.61 -15.19 -8.18
C ARG A 62 -3.37 -16.03 -9.20
N GLY A 63 -3.73 -15.43 -10.34
CA GLY A 63 -4.41 -16.11 -11.44
C GLY A 63 -3.51 -17.08 -12.22
N VAL A 64 -2.20 -17.07 -12.00
CA VAL A 64 -1.24 -17.99 -12.62
C VAL A 64 -1.06 -19.21 -11.70
N PRO A 65 -1.53 -20.42 -12.06
CA PRO A 65 -1.56 -21.57 -11.14
C PRO A 65 -0.20 -21.91 -10.52
N ALA A 66 0.88 -21.83 -11.31
CA ALA A 66 2.23 -22.12 -10.85
C ALA A 66 2.78 -21.10 -9.83
N LEU A 67 2.29 -19.86 -9.87
CA LEU A 67 2.75 -18.77 -8.99
C LEU A 67 1.78 -18.52 -7.83
N SER A 68 0.55 -19.03 -7.91
CA SER A 68 -0.54 -18.73 -6.98
C SER A 68 -0.17 -18.86 -5.49
N PRO A 69 0.44 -19.96 -4.98
CA PRO A 69 0.76 -20.07 -3.56
C PRO A 69 1.77 -19.00 -3.11
N TYR A 70 2.80 -18.74 -3.91
CA TYR A 70 3.80 -17.72 -3.64
C TYR A 70 3.21 -16.32 -3.71
N ALA A 71 2.36 -16.06 -4.71
CA ALA A 71 1.66 -14.80 -4.92
C ALA A 71 0.69 -14.49 -3.77
N ILE A 72 0.02 -15.51 -3.20
CA ILE A 72 -0.85 -15.34 -2.03
C ILE A 72 -0.03 -14.91 -0.81
N VAL A 73 1.05 -15.63 -0.50
CA VAL A 73 1.91 -15.32 0.65
C VAL A 73 2.54 -13.93 0.48
N ALA A 74 3.15 -13.67 -0.67
CA ALA A 74 3.80 -12.39 -0.97
C ALA A 74 2.82 -11.22 -0.85
N ASN A 75 1.63 -11.34 -1.43
CA ASN A 75 0.60 -10.30 -1.32
C ASN A 75 0.24 -9.98 0.14
N ASN A 76 -0.01 -10.99 0.98
CA ASN A 76 -0.38 -10.78 2.38
C ASN A 76 0.75 -10.13 3.18
N VAL A 77 1.97 -10.64 3.04
CA VAL A 77 3.16 -10.10 3.72
C VAL A 77 3.39 -8.64 3.32
N LEU A 78 3.28 -8.33 2.02
CA LEU A 78 3.47 -6.98 1.50
C LEU A 78 2.37 -6.02 1.96
N PHE A 79 1.11 -6.47 2.02
CA PHE A 79 0.02 -5.66 2.59
C PHE A 79 0.26 -5.33 4.06
N MET A 80 0.62 -6.34 4.87
CA MET A 80 0.91 -6.16 6.29
C MET A 80 2.12 -5.24 6.51
N ALA A 81 3.21 -5.48 5.78
CA ALA A 81 4.40 -4.64 5.85
C ALA A 81 4.10 -3.20 5.41
N GLY A 82 3.33 -3.02 4.32
CA GLY A 82 2.90 -1.72 3.82
C GLY A 82 2.07 -0.96 4.85
N ALA A 83 1.09 -1.63 5.48
CA ALA A 83 0.28 -1.05 6.55
C ALA A 83 1.13 -0.66 7.77
N ALA A 84 2.05 -1.52 8.19
CA ALA A 84 2.95 -1.25 9.32
C ALA A 84 3.88 -0.06 9.04
N LEU A 85 4.48 0.00 7.85
CA LEU A 85 5.34 1.11 7.42
C LEU A 85 4.56 2.43 7.33
N ASN A 86 3.32 2.38 6.84
CA ASN A 86 2.45 3.55 6.81
C ASN A 86 2.11 4.03 8.22
N TYR A 87 1.81 3.12 9.14
CA TYR A 87 1.59 3.44 10.54
C TYR A 87 2.83 4.08 11.19
N VAL A 88 4.01 3.50 10.98
CA VAL A 88 5.29 4.08 11.43
C VAL A 88 5.53 5.46 10.81
N GLY A 89 5.19 5.65 9.54
CA GLY A 89 5.26 6.95 8.87
C GLY A 89 4.37 8.00 9.54
N VAL A 90 3.13 7.65 9.88
CA VAL A 90 2.21 8.53 10.62
C VAL A 90 2.78 8.88 11.99
N LEU A 91 3.27 7.90 12.73
CA LEU A 91 3.88 8.12 14.04
C LEU A 91 5.07 9.08 13.96
N LYS A 92 6.01 8.83 13.03
CA LYS A 92 7.17 9.71 12.81
C LYS A 92 6.77 11.11 12.38
N PHE A 93 5.74 11.24 11.54
CA PHE A 93 5.26 12.54 11.08
C PHE A 93 4.68 13.39 12.22
N PHE A 94 3.98 12.76 13.17
CA PHE A 94 3.43 13.43 14.36
C PHE A 94 4.36 13.40 15.59
N ASP A 95 5.62 12.98 15.42
CA ASP A 95 6.59 12.81 16.51
C ASP A 95 6.09 11.96 17.68
N ARG A 96 5.30 10.93 17.36
CA ARG A 96 4.75 9.96 18.33
C ARG A 96 5.60 8.69 18.33
N LYS A 97 5.86 8.14 19.51
CA LYS A 97 6.54 6.83 19.63
C LYS A 97 5.55 5.69 19.37
N PRO A 98 5.96 4.62 18.66
CA PRO A 98 5.14 3.43 18.54
C PRO A 98 4.92 2.82 19.94
N PRO A 99 3.71 2.33 20.25
CA PRO A 99 3.46 1.63 21.50
C PRO A 99 4.37 0.39 21.59
N ALA A 100 4.98 0.16 22.74
CA ALA A 100 6.01 -0.88 22.97
C ALA A 100 5.57 -2.30 22.57
N ALA A 101 4.25 -2.55 22.52
CA ALA A 101 3.67 -3.82 22.10
C ALA A 101 3.89 -4.20 20.62
N VAL A 102 4.34 -3.27 19.76
CA VAL A 102 4.55 -3.51 18.32
C VAL A 102 6.00 -3.93 18.00
N LEU A 103 6.92 -3.80 18.96
CA LEU A 103 8.36 -4.08 18.79
C LEU A 103 8.90 -5.14 19.78
N GLY A 104 8.00 -5.85 20.48
CA GLY A 104 8.34 -7.01 21.31
C GLY A 104 8.42 -8.28 20.48
#